data_AF-A0A7J5AL05-F1
#
_entry.id   AF-A0A7J5AL05-F1
#
_cell.length_a   1.000
_cell.length_b   1.000
_cell.length_c   1.000
_cell.angle_alpha   90.00
_cell.angle_beta   90.00
_cell.angle_gamma   90.00
#
_symmetry.space_group_name_H-M   'P 1'
#
loop_
_entity.id
_entity.type
_entity.pdbx_description
1 polymer ?
#
loop_
_entity_poly.entity_id
_entity_poly.type
_entity_poly.pdbx_seq_one_letter_code
_entity_poly.pdbx_strand_id
1 'polypeptide(L)'
;MHSGSTTEVFYSLKEPDRYLYVFDYGVVVFANYDAAAKQEFINVIKNFANNLVDLDLMEEYFIITNSELLKPVVKNNFVSVHHIDSFLLRIIMLNIGQSVALDYYETLTDELITSSKHYIEQLETLGKIRISKTNLLKYIGKVLNVKNSIVDNLYVLDDPNLVWENEELNLLNRNLKINFDINTRFKDIDYRLQIVENNLRLFTDVLNVRESSRLEWVIIILILCEILISLFNHNT
;
A
#
# COMPACT_ATOMS: atom_id res chain seq x y z
N MET A 1 12.84 -4.93 -16.98
CA MET A 1 14.06 -4.62 -16.22
C MET A 1 13.60 -4.44 -14.78
N HIS A 2 13.58 -5.52 -14.00
CA HIS A 2 13.18 -5.50 -12.59
C HIS A 2 14.43 -5.22 -11.75
N SER A 3 14.54 -3.99 -11.24
CA SER A 3 15.54 -3.64 -10.23
C SER A 3 14.80 -3.51 -8.91
N GLY A 4 14.80 -4.58 -8.11
CA GLY A 4 14.33 -4.57 -6.73
C GLY A 4 15.34 -3.88 -5.82
N SER A 5 15.53 -2.58 -6.02
CA SER A 5 16.20 -1.72 -5.05
C SER A 5 15.37 -0.45 -4.94
N THR A 6 14.65 -0.30 -3.83
CA THR A 6 14.07 0.99 -3.49
C THR A 6 15.19 2.00 -3.43
N THR A 7 15.18 2.95 -4.36
CA THR A 7 16.23 3.97 -4.42
C THR A 7 15.79 5.13 -3.57
N GLU A 8 16.14 5.07 -2.29
CA GLU A 8 15.94 6.19 -1.37
C GLU A 8 17.10 7.19 -1.52
N VAL A 9 16.80 8.49 -1.47
CA VAL A 9 17.82 9.54 -1.59
C VAL A 9 17.72 10.51 -0.43
N PHE A 10 18.79 10.58 0.36
CA PHE A 10 18.92 11.48 1.50
C PHE A 10 19.92 12.60 1.17
N TYR A 11 19.46 13.84 1.22
CA TYR A 11 20.27 15.03 1.02
C TYR A 11 20.46 15.78 2.35
N SER A 12 21.71 16.10 2.68
CA SER A 12 22.09 17.03 3.74
C SER A 12 22.66 18.30 3.13
N LEU A 13 21.93 19.40 3.23
CA LEU A 13 22.30 20.73 2.75
C LEU A 13 22.85 21.50 3.94
N LYS A 14 24.09 22.00 3.85
CA LYS A 14 24.76 22.66 4.98
C LYS A 14 24.41 24.15 5.13
N GLU A 15 23.99 24.80 4.06
CA GLU A 15 23.66 26.24 4.05
C GLU A 15 22.45 26.52 3.15
N PRO A 16 21.25 26.78 3.72
CA PRO A 16 20.88 26.60 5.13
C PRO A 16 20.88 25.12 5.55
N ASP A 17 21.03 24.85 6.85
CA ASP A 17 21.02 23.49 7.43
C ASP A 17 19.65 22.83 7.23
N ARG A 18 19.53 22.03 6.18
CA ARG A 18 18.28 21.44 5.67
C ARG A 18 18.51 20.00 5.30
N TYR A 19 17.52 19.17 5.60
CA TYR A 19 17.55 17.76 5.24
C TYR A 19 16.32 17.39 4.45
N LEU A 20 16.55 16.62 3.40
CA LEU A 20 15.52 16.18 2.48
C LEU A 20 15.68 14.69 2.26
N TYR A 21 14.59 13.95 2.41
CA TYR A 21 14.55 12.54 2.13
C TYR A 21 13.46 12.27 1.10
N VAL A 22 13.86 11.76 -0.06
CA VAL A 22 12.95 11.39 -1.14
C VAL A 22 12.94 9.88 -1.26
N PHE A 23 11.74 9.31 -1.19
CA PHE A 23 11.49 7.90 -1.43
C PHE A 23 10.92 7.73 -2.84
N ASP A 24 11.37 6.70 -3.54
CA ASP A 24 10.93 6.37 -4.90
C ASP A 24 9.45 5.96 -4.98
N TYR A 25 8.86 5.62 -3.85
CA TYR A 25 7.43 5.38 -3.70
C TYR A 25 6.59 6.64 -3.45
N GLY A 26 7.17 7.83 -3.61
CA GLY A 26 6.43 9.10 -3.70
C GLY A 26 6.30 9.87 -2.39
N VAL A 27 6.97 9.43 -1.31
CA VAL A 27 7.02 10.19 -0.05
C VAL A 27 8.23 11.12 -0.05
N VAL A 28 8.02 12.34 0.45
CA VAL A 28 9.07 13.34 0.62
C VAL A 28 9.01 13.85 2.06
N VAL A 29 10.13 13.78 2.77
CA VAL A 29 10.25 14.23 4.16
C VAL A 29 11.23 15.40 4.20
N PHE A 30 10.84 16.46 4.90
CA PHE A 30 11.60 17.69 5.03
C PHE A 30 11.96 17.94 6.50
N ALA A 31 13.21 18.26 6.77
CA ALA A 31 13.63 18.80 8.07
C ALA A 31 14.26 20.19 7.89
N ASN A 32 13.88 21.13 8.76
CA ASN A 32 14.30 22.55 8.73
C ASN A 32 13.89 23.33 7.46
N TYR A 33 12.77 22.95 6.81
CA TYR A 33 12.16 23.72 5.72
C TYR A 33 10.98 24.54 6.23
N ASP A 34 10.88 25.79 5.77
CA ASP A 34 9.65 26.57 5.87
C ASP A 34 8.61 26.11 4.84
N ALA A 35 7.37 26.57 5.00
CA ALA A 35 6.25 26.16 4.13
C ALA A 35 6.47 26.54 2.65
N ALA A 36 7.10 27.68 2.38
CA ALA A 36 7.34 28.13 1.00
C ALA A 36 8.35 27.23 0.29
N ALA A 37 9.46 26.91 0.97
CA ALA A 37 10.49 26.03 0.44
C ALA A 37 10.01 24.58 0.28
N LYS A 38 9.16 24.07 1.19
CA LYS A 38 8.47 22.78 1.01
C LYS A 38 7.64 22.79 -0.27
N GLN A 39 6.81 23.81 -0.45
CA GLN A 39 5.91 23.90 -1.61
C GLN A 39 6.66 24.06 -2.93
N GLU A 40 7.73 24.85 -2.95
CA GLU A 40 8.61 24.99 -4.10
C GLU A 40 9.19 23.64 -4.53
N PHE A 41 9.74 22.89 -3.58
CA PHE A 41 10.29 21.56 -3.86
C PHE A 41 9.21 20.58 -4.36
N ILE A 42 8.03 20.57 -3.71
CA ILE A 42 6.90 19.73 -4.12
C ILE A 42 6.50 20.05 -5.57
N ASN A 43 6.43 21.33 -5.95
CA ASN A 43 6.08 21.73 -7.31
C ASN A 43 7.12 21.25 -8.34
N VAL A 44 8.40 21.23 -7.97
CA VAL A 44 9.46 20.70 -8.84
C VAL A 44 9.35 19.19 -8.98
N ILE A 45 9.27 18.45 -7.87
CA ILE A 45 9.31 16.98 -7.89
C ILE A 45 8.07 16.37 -8.55
N LYS A 46 6.91 17.04 -8.49
CA LYS A 46 5.68 16.64 -9.18
C LYS A 46 5.89 16.42 -10.68
N ASN A 47 6.78 17.18 -11.32
CA ASN A 47 7.06 17.03 -12.75
C ASN A 47 7.82 15.74 -13.10
N PHE A 48 8.38 15.06 -12.10
CA PHE A 48 9.11 13.80 -12.26
C PHE A 48 8.30 12.59 -11.79
N ALA A 49 7.09 12.81 -11.24
CA ALA A 49 6.23 11.75 -10.78
C ALA A 49 5.45 11.11 -11.95
N ASN A 50 5.47 9.78 -12.03
CA ASN A 50 4.69 9.04 -13.04
C ASN A 50 3.21 8.95 -12.68
N ASN A 51 2.91 8.75 -11.39
CA ASN A 51 1.56 8.65 -10.85
C ASN A 51 1.48 9.54 -9.63
N LEU A 52 0.79 10.67 -9.75
CA LEU A 52 0.57 11.57 -8.62
C LEU A 52 -0.48 10.97 -7.69
N VAL A 53 -0.17 11.01 -6.39
CA VAL A 53 -1.13 10.68 -5.34
C VAL A 53 -1.99 11.92 -5.09
N ASP A 54 -3.29 11.79 -5.30
CA ASP A 54 -4.30 12.85 -5.10
C ASP A 54 -4.90 12.78 -3.69
N LEU A 55 -4.07 12.45 -2.70
CA LEU A 55 -4.44 12.42 -1.29
C LEU A 55 -3.52 13.38 -0.55
N ASP A 56 -4.11 14.22 0.28
CA ASP A 56 -3.38 15.18 1.12
C ASP A 56 -2.92 14.49 2.41
N LEU A 57 -1.91 13.63 2.28
CA LEU A 57 -1.33 12.87 3.39
C LEU A 57 -0.07 13.58 3.89
N MET A 58 -0.05 13.92 5.17
CA MET A 58 1.05 14.64 5.79
C MET A 58 1.14 14.29 7.28
N GLU A 59 2.37 14.23 7.77
CA GLU A 59 2.66 14.07 9.18
C GLU A 59 3.73 15.08 9.61
N GLU A 60 3.54 15.68 10.79
CA GLU A 60 4.51 16.59 11.41
C GLU A 60 4.99 16.02 12.74
N TYR A 61 6.30 16.06 12.95
CA TYR A 61 6.93 15.51 14.14
C TYR A 61 8.10 16.39 14.58
N PHE A 62 8.10 16.80 15.84
CA PHE A 62 9.09 17.75 16.35
C PHE A 62 10.34 17.05 16.90
N ILE A 63 11.50 17.67 16.73
CA ILE A 63 12.77 17.21 17.30
C ILE A 63 13.20 18.24 18.33
N ILE A 64 13.37 17.81 19.57
CA ILE A 64 13.76 18.67 20.69
C ILE A 64 15.15 18.25 21.13
N THR A 65 16.08 19.20 21.19
CA THR A 65 17.43 18.93 21.73
C THR A 65 17.43 19.18 23.24
N ASN A 66 17.89 18.20 24.01
CA ASN A 66 18.12 18.33 25.45
C ASN A 66 19.44 17.66 25.82
N SER A 67 20.43 18.49 26.17
CA SER A 67 21.79 18.06 26.52
C SER A 67 21.88 17.24 27.81
N GLU A 68 20.84 17.22 28.65
CA GLU A 68 20.81 16.41 29.88
C GLU A 68 20.33 14.98 29.63
N LEU A 69 19.81 14.67 28.44
CA LEU A 69 19.37 13.32 28.11
C LEU A 69 20.56 12.41 27.81
N LEU A 70 20.47 11.19 28.35
CA LEU A 70 21.40 10.09 28.07
C LEU A 70 20.93 9.17 26.94
N LYS A 71 19.62 9.16 26.66
CA LYS A 71 18.99 8.32 25.62
C LYS A 71 17.83 9.08 24.96
N PRO A 72 17.51 8.78 23.69
CA PRO A 72 16.34 9.36 23.02
C PRO A 72 15.03 9.02 23.73
N VAL A 73 14.15 10.01 23.85
CA VAL A 73 12.81 9.86 24.41
C VAL A 73 11.78 10.17 23.33
N VAL A 74 11.09 9.14 22.87
CA VAL A 74 10.04 9.24 21.83
C VAL A 74 8.68 9.45 22.49
N LYS A 75 7.92 10.42 21.98
CA LYS A 75 6.53 10.73 22.35
C LYS A 75 5.70 10.91 21.08
N ASN A 76 4.37 10.97 21.22
CA ASN A 76 3.45 10.99 20.08
C ASN A 76 3.74 12.11 19.07
N ASN A 77 4.14 13.30 19.52
CA ASN A 77 4.33 14.46 18.63
C ASN A 77 5.79 14.93 18.55
N PHE A 78 6.68 14.35 19.35
CA PHE A 78 8.07 14.78 19.36
C PHE A 78 9.02 13.70 19.86
N VAL A 79 10.28 13.82 19.45
CA VAL A 79 11.39 13.09 20.04
C VAL A 79 12.36 14.07 20.68
N SER A 80 12.77 13.77 21.92
CA SER A 80 13.85 14.47 22.58
C SER A 80 15.17 13.70 22.46
N VAL A 81 16.22 14.37 22.01
CA VAL A 81 17.54 13.78 21.71
C VAL A 81 18.65 14.62 22.31
N HIS A 82 19.81 14.01 22.57
CA HIS A 82 20.96 14.73 23.15
C HIS A 82 21.55 15.74 22.17
N HIS A 83 21.70 15.34 20.91
CA HIS A 83 22.22 16.13 19.82
C HIS A 83 21.54 15.71 18.51
N ILE A 84 21.61 16.57 17.50
CA ILE A 84 21.10 16.28 16.16
C ILE A 84 22.29 16.04 15.24
N ASP A 85 22.27 14.91 14.54
CA ASP A 85 23.19 14.62 13.44
C ASP A 85 22.43 14.07 12.23
N SER A 86 23.13 13.89 11.11
CA SER A 86 22.53 13.39 9.87
C SER A 86 21.99 11.96 10.00
N PHE A 87 22.59 11.13 10.85
CA PHE A 87 22.21 9.74 11.02
C PHE A 87 20.91 9.61 11.80
N LEU A 88 20.80 10.33 12.91
CA LEU A 88 19.61 10.45 13.73
C LEU A 88 18.44 11.03 12.94
N LEU A 89 18.68 12.10 12.16
CA LEU A 89 17.66 12.66 11.28
C LEU A 89 17.21 11.67 10.22
N ARG A 90 18.13 10.92 9.61
CA ARG A 90 17.76 9.89 8.63
C ARG A 90 16.83 8.84 9.24
N ILE A 91 17.08 8.39 10.47
CA ILE A 91 16.21 7.43 11.17
C ILE A 91 14.84 8.03 11.47
N ILE A 92 14.78 9.26 11.98
CA ILE A 92 13.51 9.93 12.28
C ILE A 92 12.70 10.14 11.00
N MET A 93 13.32 10.71 9.96
CA MET A 93 12.68 10.98 8.68
C MET A 93 12.22 9.70 7.98
N LEU A 94 12.97 8.60 8.09
CA LEU A 94 12.56 7.30 7.58
C LEU A 94 11.25 6.82 8.23
N ASN A 95 11.18 6.86 9.56
CA ASN A 95 10.00 6.38 10.28
C ASN A 95 8.77 7.26 10.02
N ILE A 96 8.94 8.58 9.92
CA ILE A 96 7.86 9.51 9.53
C ILE A 96 7.41 9.22 8.09
N GLY A 97 8.35 9.01 7.17
CA GLY A 97 8.01 8.69 5.78
C GLY A 97 7.25 7.37 5.64
N GLN A 98 7.61 6.36 6.43
CA GLN A 98 6.90 5.09 6.51
C GLN A 98 5.49 5.24 7.07
N SER A 99 5.30 6.10 8.08
CA SER A 99 3.98 6.37 8.66
C SER A 99 3.02 7.01 7.64
N VAL A 100 3.48 8.01 6.88
CA VAL A 100 2.70 8.62 5.78
C VAL A 100 2.42 7.60 4.67
N ALA A 101 3.38 6.74 4.33
CA ALA A 101 3.17 5.68 3.35
C ALA A 101 2.12 4.66 3.81
N LEU A 102 2.07 4.34 5.10
CA LEU A 102 1.04 3.47 5.66
C LEU A 102 -0.35 4.09 5.58
N ASP A 103 -0.50 5.41 5.81
CA ASP A 103 -1.79 6.11 5.61
C ASP A 103 -2.33 5.92 4.17
N TYR A 104 -1.42 6.00 3.20
CA TYR A 104 -1.76 5.79 1.79
C TYR A 104 -2.26 4.36 1.52
N TYR A 105 -1.56 3.35 2.03
CA TYR A 105 -1.96 1.96 1.82
C TYR A 105 -3.20 1.56 2.60
N GLU A 106 -3.44 2.14 3.79
CA GLU A 106 -4.70 2.00 4.51
C GLU A 106 -5.86 2.53 3.67
N THR A 107 -5.72 3.73 3.10
CA THR A 107 -6.73 4.32 2.21
C THR A 107 -7.01 3.44 1.00
N LEU A 108 -5.97 2.96 0.31
CA LEU A 108 -6.15 2.01 -0.80
C LEU A 108 -6.84 0.72 -0.36
N THR A 109 -6.51 0.20 0.81
CA THR A 109 -7.07 -1.05 1.33
C THR A 109 -8.53 -0.88 1.75
N ASP A 110 -8.91 0.29 2.29
CA ASP A 110 -10.29 0.69 2.55
C ASP A 110 -11.13 0.68 1.27
N GLU A 111 -10.61 1.24 0.17
CA GLU A 111 -11.30 1.22 -1.13
C GLU A 111 -11.55 -0.21 -1.64
N LEU A 112 -10.56 -1.08 -1.53
CA LEU A 112 -10.65 -2.48 -1.97
C LEU A 112 -11.63 -3.27 -1.10
N ILE A 113 -11.61 -3.07 0.22
CA ILE A 113 -12.59 -3.69 1.12
C ILE A 113 -14.01 -3.21 0.77
N THR A 114 -14.21 -1.91 0.60
CA THR A 114 -15.51 -1.32 0.27
C THR A 114 -16.04 -1.84 -1.06
N SER A 115 -15.18 -1.90 -2.08
CA SER A 115 -15.52 -2.46 -3.39
C SER A 115 -15.91 -3.94 -3.31
N SER A 116 -15.23 -4.71 -2.46
CA SER A 116 -15.56 -6.13 -2.25
C SER A 116 -16.90 -6.31 -1.53
N LYS A 117 -17.19 -5.49 -0.51
CA LYS A 117 -18.47 -5.51 0.22
C LYS A 117 -19.65 -5.29 -0.72
N HIS A 118 -19.54 -4.37 -1.67
CA HIS A 118 -20.57 -4.14 -2.66
C HIS A 118 -20.96 -5.41 -3.45
N TYR A 119 -19.98 -6.26 -3.81
CA TYR A 119 -20.26 -7.53 -4.50
C TYR A 119 -20.81 -8.62 -3.57
N ILE A 120 -20.41 -8.61 -2.30
CA ILE A 120 -20.97 -9.51 -1.28
C ILE A 120 -22.45 -9.20 -1.06
N GLU A 121 -22.82 -7.93 -0.94
CA GLU A 121 -24.22 -7.50 -0.78
C GLU A 121 -25.07 -7.92 -2.00
N GLN A 122 -24.53 -7.84 -3.22
CA GLN A 122 -25.24 -8.37 -4.40
C GLN A 122 -25.44 -9.88 -4.33
N LEU A 123 -24.45 -10.61 -3.83
CA LEU A 123 -24.56 -12.07 -3.68
C LEU A 123 -25.62 -12.43 -2.63
N GLU A 124 -25.65 -11.72 -1.49
CA GLU A 124 -26.65 -11.91 -0.43
C GLU A 124 -28.07 -11.61 -0.93
N THR A 125 -28.27 -10.46 -1.58
CA THR A 125 -29.61 -9.98 -1.95
C THR A 125 -30.15 -10.56 -3.25
N LEU A 126 -29.28 -10.88 -4.21
CA LEU A 126 -29.69 -11.32 -5.56
C LEU A 126 -29.31 -12.77 -5.85
N GLY A 127 -28.52 -13.43 -5.00
CA GLY A 127 -27.96 -14.76 -5.26
C GLY A 127 -26.93 -14.79 -6.40
N LYS A 128 -26.44 -13.63 -6.86
CA LYS A 128 -25.50 -13.52 -7.98
C LYS A 128 -24.66 -12.26 -7.92
N ILE A 129 -23.43 -12.34 -8.44
CA ILE A 129 -22.53 -11.18 -8.55
C ILE A 129 -22.62 -10.60 -9.97
N ARG A 130 -22.89 -9.30 -10.08
CA ARG A 130 -22.95 -8.56 -11.36
C ARG A 130 -21.59 -7.95 -11.70
N ILE A 131 -20.59 -8.79 -11.90
CA ILE A 131 -19.28 -8.40 -12.43
C ILE A 131 -18.96 -9.21 -13.69
N SER A 132 -18.35 -8.57 -14.69
CA SER A 132 -17.83 -9.28 -15.86
C SER A 132 -16.51 -9.97 -15.54
N LYS A 133 -16.18 -11.06 -16.24
CA LYS A 133 -14.89 -11.75 -16.09
C LYS A 133 -13.72 -10.78 -16.25
N THR A 134 -13.79 -9.92 -17.27
CA THR A 134 -12.76 -8.91 -17.54
C THR A 134 -12.61 -7.91 -16.39
N ASN A 135 -13.71 -7.41 -15.82
CA ASN A 135 -13.64 -6.48 -14.70
C ASN A 135 -13.15 -7.15 -13.42
N LEU A 136 -13.51 -8.42 -13.19
CA LEU A 136 -12.96 -9.19 -12.07
C LEU A 136 -11.45 -9.38 -12.20
N LEU A 137 -10.94 -9.72 -13.38
CA LEU A 137 -9.50 -9.85 -13.63
C LEU A 137 -8.76 -8.53 -13.44
N LYS A 138 -9.31 -7.40 -13.92
CA LYS A 138 -8.75 -6.07 -13.65
C LYS A 138 -8.72 -5.77 -12.15
N TYR A 139 -9.76 -6.16 -11.43
CA TYR A 139 -9.85 -5.94 -9.99
C TYR A 139 -8.83 -6.78 -9.22
N ILE A 140 -8.67 -8.06 -9.57
CA ILE A 140 -7.58 -8.93 -9.06
C ILE A 140 -6.22 -8.26 -9.33
N GLY A 141 -6.00 -7.75 -10.54
CA GLY A 141 -4.78 -7.02 -10.89
C GLY A 141 -4.54 -5.78 -10.01
N LYS A 142 -5.58 -4.98 -9.72
CA LYS A 142 -5.49 -3.82 -8.80
C LYS A 142 -5.03 -4.28 -7.41
N VAL A 143 -5.64 -5.33 -6.85
CA VAL A 143 -5.28 -5.85 -5.52
C VAL A 143 -3.83 -6.35 -5.48
N LEU A 144 -3.41 -7.13 -6.49
CA LEU A 144 -2.04 -7.63 -6.58
C LEU A 144 -1.02 -6.49 -6.73
N ASN A 145 -1.34 -5.45 -7.50
CA ASN A 145 -0.47 -4.28 -7.62
C ASN A 145 -0.33 -3.54 -6.28
N VAL A 146 -1.41 -3.37 -5.51
CA VAL A 146 -1.33 -2.76 -4.17
C VAL A 146 -0.45 -3.61 -3.24
N LYS A 147 -0.64 -4.93 -3.22
CA LYS A 147 0.16 -5.84 -2.41
C LYS A 147 1.65 -5.82 -2.78
N ASN A 148 1.97 -5.87 -4.08
CA ASN A 148 3.34 -5.77 -4.55
C ASN A 148 3.96 -4.40 -4.19
N SER A 149 3.20 -3.32 -4.38
CA SER A 149 3.65 -1.98 -4.00
C SER A 149 3.98 -1.86 -2.51
N ILE A 150 3.18 -2.48 -1.63
CA ILE A 150 3.48 -2.54 -0.20
C ILE A 150 4.80 -3.29 0.04
N VAL A 151 4.96 -4.48 -0.55
CA VAL A 151 6.18 -5.29 -0.38
C VAL A 151 7.43 -4.56 -0.87
N ASP A 152 7.32 -3.89 -2.03
CA ASP A 152 8.44 -3.17 -2.63
C ASP A 152 8.80 -1.92 -1.82
N ASN A 153 7.81 -1.17 -1.32
CA ASN A 153 8.04 0.17 -0.78
C ASN A 153 8.15 0.21 0.75
N LEU A 154 7.50 -0.72 1.44
CA LEU A 154 7.49 -0.84 2.88
C LEU A 154 8.37 -2.00 3.30
N TYR A 155 9.67 -1.96 2.99
CA TYR A 155 10.76 -2.72 3.66
C TYR A 155 10.75 -2.60 5.21
N VAL A 156 9.69 -2.06 5.81
CA VAL A 156 9.30 -1.88 7.22
C VAL A 156 9.80 -2.94 8.20
N LEU A 157 9.99 -4.18 7.77
CA LEU A 157 10.48 -5.26 8.63
C LEU A 157 12.00 -5.29 8.77
N ASP A 158 12.75 -4.76 7.82
CA ASP A 158 14.21 -4.72 7.89
C ASP A 158 14.67 -3.41 8.55
N ASP A 159 15.50 -3.54 9.58
CA ASP A 159 16.14 -2.38 10.19
C ASP A 159 17.23 -1.85 9.25
N PRO A 160 17.32 -0.52 9.03
CA PRO A 160 18.32 0.03 8.13
C PRO A 160 19.72 -0.32 8.63
N ASN A 161 20.65 -0.66 7.72
CA ASN A 161 22.02 -1.10 8.05
C ASN A 161 22.73 -0.23 9.11
N LEU A 162 22.50 1.08 9.05
CA LEU A 162 23.01 2.08 9.99
C LEU A 162 22.68 1.78 11.47
N VAL A 163 21.58 1.09 11.73
CA VAL A 163 21.07 0.76 13.06
C VAL A 163 21.77 -0.45 13.67
N TRP A 164 22.34 -1.33 12.85
CA TRP A 164 22.94 -2.58 13.33
C TRP A 164 24.21 -2.36 14.15
N GLU A 165 24.94 -1.28 13.86
CA GLU A 165 26.22 -0.97 14.51
C GLU A 165 26.10 0.10 15.61
N ASN A 166 24.93 0.73 15.78
CA ASN A 166 24.72 1.83 16.73
C ASN A 166 23.50 1.58 17.64
N GLU A 167 23.76 1.33 18.93
CA GLU A 167 22.73 1.02 19.93
C GLU A 167 21.72 2.17 20.12
N GLU A 168 22.17 3.42 20.07
CA GLU A 168 21.30 4.59 20.22
C GLU A 168 20.33 4.72 19.05
N LEU A 169 20.83 4.59 17.81
CA LEU A 169 19.99 4.62 16.61
C LEU A 169 19.01 3.43 16.57
N ASN A 170 19.42 2.28 17.11
CA ASN A 170 18.54 1.11 17.25
C ASN A 170 17.42 1.33 18.26
N LEU A 171 17.75 1.87 19.42
CA LEU A 171 16.75 2.25 20.41
C LEU A 171 15.77 3.28 19.84
N LEU A 172 16.28 4.31 19.16
CA LEU A 172 15.47 5.34 18.51
C LEU A 172 14.53 4.74 17.46
N ASN A 173 15.05 3.97 16.52
CA ASN A 173 14.28 3.33 15.44
C ASN A 173 13.16 2.44 16.01
N ARG A 174 13.47 1.58 16.98
CA ARG A 174 12.45 0.73 17.63
C ARG A 174 11.36 1.54 18.31
N ASN A 175 11.73 2.58 19.06
CA ASN A 175 10.77 3.41 19.77
C ASN A 175 9.88 4.21 18.81
N LEU A 176 10.43 4.68 17.68
CA LEU A 176 9.65 5.34 16.63
C LEU A 176 8.70 4.36 15.93
N LYS A 177 9.17 3.15 15.57
CA LYS A 177 8.31 2.09 15.01
C LYS A 177 7.13 1.75 15.91
N ILE A 178 7.34 1.76 17.23
CA ILE A 178 6.26 1.59 18.22
C ILE A 178 5.35 2.82 18.25
N ASN A 179 5.91 4.02 18.32
CA ASN A 179 5.14 5.27 18.42
C ASN A 179 4.21 5.50 17.22
N PHE A 180 4.66 5.18 16.02
CA PHE A 180 3.86 5.29 14.78
C PHE A 180 3.09 4.01 14.44
N ASP A 181 3.11 3.01 15.34
CA ASP A 181 2.45 1.72 15.16
C ASP A 181 2.80 0.99 13.84
N ILE A 182 3.97 1.26 13.27
CA ILE A 182 4.38 0.86 11.92
C ILE A 182 4.11 -0.64 11.66
N ASN A 183 4.57 -1.51 12.57
CA ASN A 183 4.42 -2.95 12.44
C ASN A 183 2.97 -3.42 12.63
N THR A 184 2.21 -2.75 13.50
CA THR A 184 0.81 -3.08 13.78
C THR A 184 -0.06 -2.72 12.59
N ARG A 185 0.11 -1.51 12.06
CA ARG A 185 -0.59 -0.98 10.89
C ARG A 185 -0.31 -1.84 9.65
N PHE A 186 0.95 -2.18 9.41
CA PHE A 186 1.32 -3.11 8.33
C PHE A 186 0.58 -4.46 8.44
N LYS A 187 0.54 -5.06 9.63
CA LYS A 187 -0.16 -6.34 9.85
C LYS A 187 -1.67 -6.23 9.62
N ASP A 188 -2.29 -5.11 10.02
CA ASP A 188 -3.71 -4.88 9.76
C ASP A 188 -3.99 -4.76 8.25
N ILE A 189 -3.18 -3.98 7.52
CA ILE A 189 -3.27 -3.85 6.06
C ILE A 189 -3.14 -5.23 5.39
N ASP A 190 -2.13 -6.03 5.76
CA ASP A 190 -1.92 -7.36 5.18
C ASP A 190 -3.12 -8.28 5.45
N TYR A 191 -3.61 -8.32 6.68
CA TYR A 191 -4.79 -9.10 7.06
C TYR A 191 -6.03 -8.69 6.24
N ARG A 192 -6.25 -7.39 6.07
CA ARG A 192 -7.38 -6.85 5.30
C ARG A 192 -7.25 -7.14 3.81
N LEU A 193 -6.05 -7.08 3.24
CA LEU A 193 -5.80 -7.51 1.86
C LEU A 193 -6.06 -9.01 1.67
N GLN A 194 -5.70 -9.85 2.64
CA GLN A 194 -6.02 -11.28 2.60
C GLN A 194 -7.54 -11.53 2.57
N ILE A 195 -8.34 -10.73 3.30
CA ILE A 195 -9.81 -10.78 3.21
C ILE A 195 -10.28 -10.46 1.78
N VAL A 196 -9.73 -9.41 1.16
CA VAL A 196 -10.06 -9.05 -0.23
C VAL A 196 -9.69 -10.19 -1.19
N GLU A 197 -8.50 -10.76 -1.07
CA GLU A 197 -8.05 -11.88 -1.90
C GLU A 197 -8.99 -13.10 -1.76
N ASN A 198 -9.41 -13.42 -0.54
CA ASN A 198 -10.36 -14.51 -0.29
C ASN A 198 -11.72 -14.24 -0.95
N ASN A 199 -12.23 -13.01 -0.86
CA ASN A 199 -13.46 -12.61 -1.55
C ASN A 199 -13.33 -12.78 -3.06
N LEU A 200 -12.20 -12.37 -3.65
CA LEU A 200 -11.95 -12.51 -5.08
C LEU A 200 -11.88 -13.96 -5.57
N ARG A 201 -11.34 -14.88 -4.74
CA ARG A 201 -11.39 -16.33 -5.01
C ARG A 201 -12.83 -16.81 -5.08
N LEU A 202 -13.64 -16.47 -4.08
CA LEU A 202 -15.07 -16.81 -4.05
C LEU A 202 -15.81 -16.25 -5.29
N PHE A 203 -15.53 -14.99 -5.67
CA PHE A 203 -16.17 -14.38 -6.83
C PHE A 203 -15.79 -15.08 -8.13
N THR A 204 -14.54 -15.53 -8.24
CA THR A 204 -14.06 -16.30 -9.38
C THR A 204 -14.78 -17.64 -9.48
N ASP A 205 -14.95 -18.34 -8.35
CA ASP A 205 -15.67 -19.62 -8.29
C ASP A 205 -17.15 -19.46 -8.72
N VAL A 206 -17.83 -18.42 -8.22
CA VAL A 206 -19.21 -18.11 -8.62
C VAL A 206 -19.33 -17.84 -10.12
N LEU A 207 -18.37 -17.11 -10.71
CA LEU A 207 -18.36 -16.88 -12.16
C LEU A 207 -18.09 -18.17 -12.95
N ASN A 208 -17.17 -19.02 -12.49
CA ASN A 208 -16.84 -20.27 -13.16
C ASN A 208 -18.04 -21.23 -13.17
N VAL A 209 -18.79 -21.32 -12.06
CA VAL A 209 -20.04 -22.09 -12.02
C VAL A 209 -21.03 -21.57 -13.06
N ARG A 210 -21.19 -20.25 -13.17
CA ARG A 210 -22.09 -19.63 -14.15
C ARG A 210 -21.70 -19.95 -15.60
N GLU A 211 -20.41 -19.89 -15.95
CA GLU A 211 -19.95 -20.25 -17.30
C GLU A 211 -20.08 -21.75 -17.57
N SER A 212 -19.84 -22.61 -16.57
CA SER A 212 -20.03 -24.06 -16.67
C SER A 212 -21.50 -24.41 -16.99
N SER A 213 -22.46 -23.82 -16.26
CA SER A 213 -23.89 -24.04 -16.52
C SER A 213 -24.31 -23.56 -17.91
N ARG A 214 -23.69 -22.51 -18.46
CA ARG A 214 -23.98 -22.08 -19.84
C ARG A 214 -23.55 -23.11 -20.87
N LEU A 215 -22.37 -23.71 -20.70
CA LEU A 215 -21.90 -24.78 -21.60
C LEU A 215 -22.78 -26.01 -21.49
N GLU A 216 -23.22 -26.37 -20.29
CA GLU A 216 -24.18 -27.47 -20.06
C GLU A 216 -25.48 -27.26 -20.84
N TRP A 217 -26.07 -26.06 -20.78
CA TRP A 217 -27.27 -25.72 -21.56
C TRP A 217 -27.06 -25.81 -23.07
N VAL A 218 -25.91 -25.36 -23.58
CA VAL A 218 -25.57 -25.49 -25.01
C VAL A 218 -25.55 -26.95 -25.42
N ILE A 219 -24.93 -27.83 -24.62
CA ILE A 219 -24.87 -29.27 -24.89
C ILE A 219 -26.28 -29.89 -24.90
N ILE A 220 -27.12 -29.56 -23.92
CA ILE A 220 -28.51 -30.06 -23.84
C ILE A 220 -29.31 -29.64 -25.09
N ILE A 221 -29.19 -28.39 -25.52
CA ILE A 221 -29.88 -27.88 -26.72
C ILE A 221 -29.40 -28.61 -27.98
N LEU A 222 -28.08 -28.83 -28.13
CA LEU A 222 -27.52 -29.54 -29.27
C LEU A 222 -28.06 -30.98 -29.36
N ILE A 223 -28.12 -31.69 -28.24
CA ILE A 223 -28.69 -33.05 -28.16
C ILE A 223 -30.18 -33.04 -28.52
N LEU A 224 -30.96 -32.08 -27.98
CA LEU A 224 -32.38 -31.95 -28.31
C LEU A 224 -32.61 -31.69 -29.82
N CYS A 225 -31.80 -30.82 -30.42
CA CYS A 225 -31.86 -30.56 -31.86
C CYS A 225 -31.56 -31.82 -32.68
N GLU A 226 -30.55 -32.60 -32.31
CA GLU A 226 -30.19 -33.86 -32.98
C GLU A 226 -31.35 -34.88 -32.93
N ILE A 227 -31.97 -35.04 -31.76
CA ILE A 227 -33.12 -35.94 -31.59
C ILE A 227 -34.29 -35.50 -32.47
N LEU A 228 -34.59 -34.20 -32.52
CA LEU A 228 -35.68 -33.67 -33.36
C LEU A 228 -35.42 -33.93 -34.85
N ILE A 229 -34.21 -33.65 -35.35
CA ILE A 229 -33.83 -33.90 -36.74
C ILE A 229 -33.95 -35.39 -37.08
N SER A 230 -33.50 -36.27 -36.18
CA SER A 230 -33.60 -37.72 -36.34
C SER A 230 -35.06 -38.18 -36.46
N LEU A 231 -35.96 -37.63 -35.62
CA LEU A 231 -37.39 -37.93 -35.68
C LEU A 231 -38.06 -37.44 -36.96
N PHE A 232 -37.72 -36.24 -37.45
CA PHE A 232 -38.26 -35.73 -38.71
C PHE A 232 -37.81 -36.57 -39.91
N ASN A 233 -36.53 -36.95 -39.96
CA ASN A 233 -36.00 -37.78 -41.05
C ASN A 233 -36.53 -39.22 -41.04
N HIS A 234 -36.92 -39.75 -39.88
CA HIS A 234 -37.50 -41.09 -39.79
C HIS A 234 -38.99 -41.15 -40.17
N ASN A 235 -39.72 -40.03 -40.04
CA ASN A 235 -41.15 -39.92 -40.35
C ASN A 235 -41.47 -39.40 -41.76
N THR A 236 -40.46 -39.18 -42.61
CA THR A 236 -40.59 -38.86 -44.05
C THR A 236 -40.00 -39.98 -44.90
#